data_AF-A0A5K1K2P2-F1
#
_entry.id   AF-A0A5K1K2P2-F1
#
_cell.length_a   1.000
_cell.length_b   1.000
_cell.length_c   1.000
_cell.angle_alpha   90.00
_cell.angle_beta   90.00
_cell.angle_gamma   90.00
#
_symmetry.space_group_name_H-M   'P 1'
#
loop_
_entity.id
_entity.type
_entity.pdbx_description
1 polymer ?
#
loop_
_entity_poly.entity_id
_entity_poly.type
_entity_poly.pdbx_seq_one_letter_code
_entity_poly.pdbx_strand_id
1 'polypeptide(L)'
;MGIPNVLLTVLGVVIGFVISYRASSGYDRYYQGRSGWTDLAKSCRALSRLIWIHIPLKIAPEQIGPNGKHADTEVAIARRVMEEKRIALDLLEGFVIAVKHHLRGERGIYYEDLYPFIKPLHNRASSVLLTLSVILFYLDTPP
;
A
#
# COMPACT_ATOMS: atom_id res chain seq x y z
N MET A 1 61.18 -10.82 21.68
CA MET A 1 60.04 -11.46 22.39
C MET A 1 58.95 -11.71 21.36
N GLY A 2 58.89 -12.93 20.79
CA GLY A 2 57.90 -13.28 19.76
C GLY A 2 56.54 -13.61 20.37
N ILE A 3 55.45 -13.34 19.63
CA ILE A 3 54.09 -13.67 20.06
C ILE A 3 53.97 -15.20 20.18
N PRO A 4 53.44 -15.75 21.29
CA PRO A 4 53.29 -17.19 21.44
C PRO A 4 52.22 -17.74 20.47
N ASN A 5 52.53 -18.83 19.76
CA ASN A 5 51.66 -19.45 18.75
C ASN A 5 50.24 -19.79 19.26
N VAL A 6 50.08 -20.06 20.55
CA VAL A 6 48.77 -20.32 21.17
C VAL A 6 47.83 -19.12 21.04
N LEU A 7 48.33 -17.89 21.19
CA LEU A 7 47.50 -16.69 21.02
C LEU A 7 46.95 -16.57 19.59
N LEU A 8 47.73 -16.93 18.57
CA LEU A 8 47.28 -16.91 17.17
C LEU A 8 46.14 -17.92 16.94
N THR A 9 46.24 -19.11 17.52
CA THR A 9 45.19 -20.14 17.39
C THR A 9 43.89 -19.73 18.08
N VAL A 10 43.97 -19.18 19.31
CA VAL A 10 42.79 -18.73 20.05
C VAL A 10 42.12 -17.55 19.35
N LEU A 11 42.90 -16.59 18.85
CA LEU A 11 42.37 -15.46 18.08
C LEU A 11 41.67 -15.93 16.80
N GLY A 12 42.24 -16.90 16.08
CA GLY A 12 41.62 -17.49 14.89
C GLY A 12 40.27 -18.14 15.18
N VAL A 13 40.18 -18.91 16.28
CA VAL A 13 38.93 -19.55 16.69
C VAL A 13 37.87 -18.51 17.09
N VAL A 14 38.25 -17.50 17.87
CA VAL A 14 37.32 -16.43 18.30
C VAL A 14 36.82 -15.62 17.09
N ILE A 15 37.69 -15.27 16.15
CA ILE A 15 37.30 -14.56 14.93
C ILE A 15 36.36 -15.41 14.09
N GLY A 16 36.64 -16.72 13.95
CA GLY A 16 35.76 -17.67 13.25
C GLY A 16 34.36 -17.72 13.88
N PHE A 17 34.29 -17.78 15.21
CA PHE A 17 33.03 -17.76 15.94
C PHE A 17 32.25 -16.44 15.74
N VAL A 18 32.93 -15.30 15.84
CA VAL A 18 32.31 -13.97 15.66
C VAL A 18 31.77 -13.78 14.23
N ILE A 19 32.53 -14.20 13.21
CA ILE A 19 32.08 -14.13 11.83
C ILE A 19 30.86 -15.02 11.62
N SER A 20 30.89 -16.24 12.15
CA SER A 20 29.75 -17.16 12.08
C SER A 20 28.49 -16.57 12.72
N TYR A 21 28.62 -15.94 13.90
CA TYR A 21 27.51 -15.28 14.56
C TYR A 21 26.97 -14.08 13.77
N ARG A 22 27.86 -13.26 13.19
CA ARG A 22 27.46 -12.13 12.34
C ARG A 22 26.75 -12.60 11.06
N ALA A 23 27.25 -13.65 10.43
CA ALA A 23 26.65 -14.23 9.24
C ALA A 23 25.27 -14.83 9.54
N SER A 24 25.14 -15.58 10.64
CA SER A 24 23.87 -16.16 11.07
C SER A 24 22.83 -15.09 11.39
N SER A 25 23.18 -14.09 12.21
CA SER A 25 22.25 -13.01 12.57
C SER A 25 21.88 -12.11 11.38
N GLY A 26 22.81 -11.88 10.45
CA GLY A 26 22.54 -11.18 9.20
C GLY A 26 21.58 -11.97 8.30
N TYR A 27 21.76 -13.29 8.20
CA TYR A 27 20.90 -14.18 7.43
C TYR A 27 19.48 -14.22 7.99
N ASP A 28 19.30 -14.35 9.31
CA ASP A 28 17.98 -14.37 9.94
C ASP A 28 17.20 -13.08 9.66
N ARG A 29 17.86 -11.92 9.77
CA ARG A 29 17.25 -10.61 9.44
C ARG A 29 16.86 -10.51 7.97
N TYR A 30 17.74 -10.98 7.06
CA TYR A 30 17.44 -11.02 5.64
C TYR A 30 16.22 -11.91 5.35
N TYR A 31 16.17 -13.10 5.95
CA TYR A 31 15.08 -14.05 5.79
C TYR A 31 13.75 -13.48 6.30
N GLN A 32 13.76 -12.84 7.47
CA GLN A 32 12.59 -12.16 8.03
C GLN A 32 12.10 -11.03 7.11
N GLY A 33 13.01 -10.19 6.60
CA GLY A 33 12.67 -9.11 5.66
C GLY A 33 12.05 -9.64 4.36
N ARG A 34 12.64 -10.69 3.77
CA ARG A 34 12.11 -11.35 2.58
C ARG A 34 10.73 -11.97 2.82
N SER A 35 10.53 -12.60 3.98
CA SER A 35 9.26 -13.20 4.36
C SER A 35 8.18 -12.12 4.53
N GLY A 36 8.48 -11.03 5.27
CA GLY A 36 7.57 -9.90 5.43
C GLY A 36 7.18 -9.23 4.12
N TRP A 37 8.13 -9.02 3.21
CA TRP A 37 7.82 -8.47 1.87
C TRP A 37 6.92 -9.40 1.05
N THR A 38 7.17 -10.71 1.13
CA THR A 38 6.36 -11.72 0.45
C THR A 38 4.93 -11.73 0.99
N ASP A 39 4.77 -11.64 2.31
CA ASP A 39 3.47 -11.68 2.96
C ASP A 39 2.67 -10.40 2.74
N LEU A 40 3.33 -9.23 2.70
CA LEU A 40 2.74 -7.98 2.24
C LEU A 40 2.15 -8.14 0.83
N ALA A 41 2.95 -8.62 -0.12
CA ALA A 41 2.51 -8.79 -1.51
C ALA A 41 1.40 -9.85 -1.67
N LYS A 42 1.40 -10.92 -0.85
CA LYS A 42 0.31 -11.90 -0.81
C LYS A 42 -0.99 -11.27 -0.28
N SER A 43 -0.89 -10.51 0.80
CA SER A 43 -2.03 -9.86 1.46
C SER A 43 -2.69 -8.83 0.54
N CYS A 44 -1.90 -8.00 -0.14
CA CYS A 44 -2.41 -7.06 -1.15
C CYS A 44 -3.13 -7.80 -2.29
N ARG A 45 -2.58 -8.91 -2.81
CA ARG A 45 -3.29 -9.69 -3.85
C ARG A 45 -4.57 -10.35 -3.32
N ALA A 46 -4.59 -10.80 -2.07
CA ALA A 46 -5.78 -11.35 -1.44
C ALA A 46 -6.87 -10.29 -1.27
N LEU A 47 -6.52 -9.10 -0.77
CA LEU A 47 -7.42 -7.96 -0.67
C LEU A 47 -7.94 -7.51 -2.05
N SER A 48 -7.07 -7.47 -3.07
CA SER A 48 -7.48 -7.18 -4.45
C SER A 48 -8.58 -8.14 -4.93
N ARG A 49 -8.40 -9.45 -4.71
CA ARG A 49 -9.42 -10.45 -5.07
C ARG A 49 -10.69 -10.31 -4.23
N LEU A 50 -10.56 -9.98 -2.96
CA LEU A 50 -11.71 -9.76 -2.07
C LEU A 50 -12.56 -8.60 -2.58
N ILE A 51 -11.93 -7.44 -2.82
CA ILE A 51 -12.53 -6.26 -3.47
C ILE A 51 -13.13 -6.64 -4.82
N TRP A 52 -12.44 -7.49 -5.59
CA TRP A 52 -12.92 -7.88 -6.91
C TRP A 52 -14.23 -8.66 -6.88
N ILE A 53 -14.37 -9.59 -5.94
CA ILE A 53 -15.47 -10.55 -5.90
C ILE A 53 -16.63 -10.06 -5.02
N HIS A 54 -16.34 -9.42 -3.88
CA HIS A 54 -17.34 -9.15 -2.85
C HIS A 54 -18.09 -7.83 -3.05
N ILE A 55 -17.67 -6.97 -3.98
CA ILE A 55 -18.38 -5.72 -4.27
C ILE A 55 -19.46 -6.00 -5.33
N PRO A 56 -20.76 -6.03 -4.96
CA PRO A 56 -21.82 -6.25 -5.91
C PRO A 56 -21.94 -5.05 -6.85
N LEU A 57 -22.08 -5.33 -8.15
CA LEU A 57 -22.31 -4.32 -9.18
C LEU A 57 -23.75 -3.77 -9.17
N LYS A 58 -24.61 -4.32 -8.32
CA LYS A 58 -26.02 -3.96 -8.16
C LYS A 58 -26.22 -3.43 -6.74
N ILE A 59 -26.47 -2.13 -6.59
CA ILE A 59 -26.58 -1.47 -5.27
C ILE A 59 -28.00 -1.51 -4.69
N ALA A 60 -29.05 -1.79 -5.46
CA ALA A 60 -30.41 -1.85 -4.91
C ALA A 60 -31.36 -2.69 -5.80
N PRO A 61 -32.44 -3.25 -5.21
CA PRO A 61 -33.52 -3.82 -5.99
C PRO A 61 -34.23 -2.73 -6.79
N GLU A 62 -34.64 -3.11 -7.99
CA GLU A 62 -35.60 -2.47 -8.88
C GLU A 62 -36.58 -1.52 -8.16
N GLN A 63 -36.36 -0.21 -8.25
CA GLN A 63 -37.43 0.76 -8.04
C GLN A 63 -38.20 0.82 -9.37
N ILE A 64 -39.26 0.02 -9.46
CA ILE A 64 -40.18 -0.08 -10.62
C ILE A 64 -40.77 1.31 -10.88
N GLY A 65 -40.12 2.08 -11.75
CA GLY A 65 -40.68 3.31 -12.33
C GLY A 65 -41.40 2.95 -13.64
N PRO A 66 -42.58 3.54 -13.98
CA PRO A 66 -43.40 3.07 -15.10
C PRO A 66 -42.81 3.30 -16.51
N ASN A 67 -41.63 3.92 -16.61
CA ASN A 67 -41.06 4.38 -17.88
C ASN A 67 -39.77 3.62 -18.19
N GLY A 68 -39.77 2.91 -19.32
CA GLY A 68 -38.72 1.98 -19.79
C GLY A 68 -37.32 2.56 -20.09
N LYS A 69 -36.81 3.46 -19.23
CA LYS A 69 -35.42 3.98 -19.21
C LYS A 69 -34.52 3.22 -18.20
N HIS A 70 -34.87 1.97 -17.88
CA HIS A 70 -34.25 1.23 -16.76
C HIS A 70 -32.82 0.74 -17.08
N ALA A 71 -32.56 0.33 -18.32
CA ALA A 71 -31.26 -0.21 -18.72
C ALA A 71 -30.11 0.82 -18.58
N ASP A 72 -30.36 2.08 -18.95
CA ASP A 72 -29.33 3.12 -18.94
C ASP A 72 -28.90 3.51 -17.51
N THR A 73 -29.84 3.42 -16.56
CA THR A 73 -29.59 3.81 -15.15
C THR A 73 -28.78 2.74 -14.41
N GLU A 74 -29.07 1.45 -14.63
CA GLU A 74 -28.28 0.35 -14.07
C GLU A 74 -26.84 0.34 -14.60
N VAL A 75 -26.67 0.60 -15.90
CA VAL A 75 -25.34 0.72 -16.53
C VAL A 75 -24.55 1.89 -15.95
N ALA A 76 -25.19 3.03 -15.68
CA ALA A 76 -24.54 4.17 -15.05
C ALA A 76 -24.07 3.88 -13.62
N ILE A 77 -24.89 3.17 -12.83
CA ILE A 77 -24.53 2.76 -11.46
C ILE A 77 -23.36 1.76 -11.49
N ALA A 78 -23.44 0.74 -12.34
CA ALA A 78 -22.37 -0.25 -12.49
C ALA A 78 -21.04 0.38 -12.89
N ARG A 79 -21.06 1.39 -13.79
CA ARG A 79 -19.84 2.14 -14.18
C ARG A 79 -19.21 2.87 -12.99
N ARG A 80 -20.00 3.56 -12.17
CA ARG A 80 -19.49 4.26 -10.97
C ARG A 80 -18.86 3.28 -9.98
N VAL A 81 -19.52 2.16 -9.71
CA VAL A 81 -18.98 1.12 -8.81
C VAL A 81 -17.67 0.54 -9.35
N MET A 82 -17.58 0.31 -10.67
CA MET A 82 -16.35 -0.17 -11.30
C MET A 82 -15.21 0.86 -11.23
N GLU A 83 -15.51 2.15 -11.31
CA GLU A 83 -14.52 3.21 -11.18
C GLU A 83 -13.97 3.28 -9.75
N GLU A 84 -14.83 3.29 -8.72
CA GLU A 84 -14.40 3.27 -7.32
C GLU A 84 -13.57 2.01 -7.00
N LYS A 85 -13.99 0.86 -7.55
CA LYS A 85 -13.26 -0.39 -7.43
C LYS A 85 -11.88 -0.32 -8.06
N ARG A 86 -11.77 0.29 -9.24
CA ARG A 86 -10.48 0.48 -9.93
C ARG A 86 -9.56 1.37 -9.09
N ILE A 87 -10.08 2.47 -8.56
CA ILE A 87 -9.32 3.38 -7.69
C ILE A 87 -8.79 2.64 -6.45
N ALA A 88 -9.62 1.80 -5.81
CA ALA A 88 -9.21 1.02 -4.65
C ALA A 88 -8.07 0.03 -4.98
N LEU A 89 -8.09 -0.58 -6.16
CA LEU A 89 -7.04 -1.48 -6.62
C LEU A 89 -5.75 -0.72 -6.95
N ASP A 90 -5.86 0.41 -7.66
CA ASP A 90 -4.72 1.27 -7.99
C ASP A 90 -4.04 1.77 -6.70
N LEU A 91 -4.81 2.15 -5.67
CA LEU A 91 -4.26 2.56 -4.38
C LEU A 91 -3.52 1.43 -3.65
N LEU A 92 -4.02 0.20 -3.75
CA LEU A 92 -3.40 -0.95 -3.12
C LEU A 92 -2.06 -1.33 -3.78
N GLU A 93 -1.97 -1.18 -5.10
CA GLU A 93 -0.72 -1.31 -5.84
C GLU A 93 0.25 -0.18 -5.47
N GLY A 94 -0.25 1.07 -5.46
CA GLY A 94 0.50 2.24 -5.03
C GLY A 94 1.04 2.11 -3.59
N PHE A 95 0.31 1.47 -2.68
CA PHE A 95 0.77 1.20 -1.32
C PHE A 95 2.03 0.32 -1.29
N VAL A 96 2.09 -0.75 -2.08
CA VAL A 96 3.28 -1.63 -2.13
C VAL A 96 4.49 -0.86 -2.67
N ILE A 97 4.29 -0.03 -3.69
CA ILE A 97 5.34 0.82 -4.26
C ILE A 97 5.79 1.89 -3.26
N ALA A 98 4.85 2.52 -2.54
CA ALA A 98 5.15 3.49 -1.49
C ALA A 98 5.98 2.85 -0.35
N VAL A 99 5.65 1.63 0.08
CA VAL A 99 6.46 0.91 1.08
C VAL A 99 7.88 0.66 0.56
N LYS A 100 8.06 0.31 -0.72
CA LYS A 100 9.39 0.16 -1.33
C LYS A 100 10.20 1.46 -1.24
N HIS A 101 9.64 2.60 -1.62
CA HIS A 101 10.33 3.90 -1.53
C HIS A 101 10.61 4.29 -0.07
N HIS A 102 9.66 4.04 0.82
CA HIS A 102 9.83 4.29 2.25
C HIS A 102 11.02 3.52 2.84
N LEU A 103 11.15 2.22 2.52
CA LEU A 103 12.27 1.38 2.95
C LEU A 103 13.63 1.82 2.37
N ARG A 104 13.64 2.53 1.22
CA ARG A 104 14.85 3.12 0.62
C ARG A 104 15.19 4.50 1.18
N GLY A 105 14.33 5.09 2.00
CA GLY A 105 14.47 6.47 2.47
C GLY A 105 14.17 7.52 1.40
N GLU A 106 13.60 7.10 0.26
CA GLU A 106 13.15 7.95 -0.83
C GLU A 106 11.82 8.61 -0.43
N ARG A 107 11.86 9.87 0.01
CA ARG A 107 10.66 10.63 0.42
C ARG A 107 10.15 11.46 -0.75
N GLY A 108 8.90 11.24 -1.14
CA GLY A 108 8.26 12.01 -2.20
C GLY A 108 7.06 11.26 -2.78
N ILE A 109 6.19 12.01 -3.46
CA ILE A 109 4.99 11.47 -4.12
C ILE A 109 5.13 11.43 -5.65
N TYR A 110 6.13 12.12 -6.20
CA TYR A 110 6.32 12.34 -7.63
C TYR A 110 7.31 11.35 -8.25
N TYR A 111 7.22 10.08 -7.87
CA TYR A 111 7.98 9.02 -8.54
C TYR A 111 7.19 8.51 -9.75
N GLU A 112 7.87 8.21 -10.85
CA GLU A 112 7.25 7.77 -12.11
C GLU A 112 6.38 6.53 -11.94
N ASP A 113 6.77 5.64 -11.04
CA ASP A 113 6.09 4.39 -10.70
C ASP A 113 5.06 4.53 -9.57
N LEU A 114 4.98 5.67 -8.88
CA LEU A 114 4.03 5.89 -7.78
C LEU A 114 2.91 6.86 -8.16
N TYR A 115 3.25 7.92 -8.89
CA TYR A 115 2.35 9.02 -9.21
C TYR A 115 1.07 8.59 -9.97
N PRO A 116 1.12 7.65 -10.94
CA PRO A 116 -0.08 7.21 -11.66
C PRO A 116 -1.15 6.62 -10.72
N PHE A 117 -0.72 5.91 -9.67
CA PHE A 117 -1.60 5.24 -8.72
C PHE A 117 -2.22 6.18 -7.68
N ILE A 118 -1.55 7.29 -7.37
CA ILE A 118 -2.02 8.29 -6.39
C ILE A 118 -2.79 9.44 -7.04
N LYS A 119 -2.65 9.64 -8.36
CA LYS A 119 -3.36 10.67 -9.13
C LYS A 119 -4.88 10.73 -8.85
N PRO A 120 -5.63 9.61 -8.75
CA PRO A 120 -7.06 9.65 -8.46
C PRO A 120 -7.38 10.24 -7.08
N LEU A 121 -6.51 10.05 -6.09
CA LEU A 121 -6.68 10.59 -4.74
C LEU A 121 -6.46 12.11 -4.72
N HIS A 122 -5.44 12.62 -5.44
CA HIS A 122 -5.16 14.06 -5.51
C HIS A 122 -6.35 14.84 -6.09
N ASN A 123 -6.98 14.31 -7.14
CA ASN A 123 -8.13 14.93 -7.79
C ASN A 123 -9.43 14.86 -6.96
N ARG A 124 -9.53 13.92 -6.02
CA ARG A 124 -10.72 13.76 -5.15
C ARG A 124 -10.57 14.49 -3.82
N ALA A 125 -9.36 14.56 -3.26
CA ALA A 125 -9.07 15.32 -2.06
C ALA A 125 -9.40 16.82 -2.22
N SER A 126 -9.22 17.41 -3.41
CA SER A 126 -9.66 18.79 -3.66
C SER A 126 -11.18 18.98 -3.51
N SER A 127 -12.01 18.00 -3.87
CA SER A 127 -13.47 18.09 -3.71
C SER A 127 -13.94 17.93 -2.25
N VAL A 128 -13.27 17.08 -1.46
CA VAL A 128 -13.57 16.85 -0.04
C VAL A 128 -12.97 17.94 0.85
N LEU A 129 -11.78 18.45 0.51
CA LEU A 129 -11.17 19.59 1.19
C LEU A 129 -11.89 20.91 0.87
N LEU A 130 -12.50 21.06 -0.31
CA LEU A 130 -13.40 22.20 -0.59
C LEU A 130 -14.70 22.12 0.21
N THR A 131 -15.26 20.93 0.42
CA THR A 131 -16.46 20.77 1.26
C THR A 131 -16.13 20.91 2.76
N LEU A 132 -15.00 20.38 3.22
CA LEU A 132 -14.54 20.57 4.59
C LEU A 132 -14.04 21.99 4.86
N SER A 133 -13.44 22.69 3.88
CA SER A 133 -13.07 24.10 4.04
C SER A 133 -14.28 25.02 4.04
N VAL A 134 -15.32 24.73 3.25
CA VAL A 134 -16.61 25.46 3.31
C VAL A 134 -17.32 25.23 4.65
N ILE A 135 -17.27 24.02 5.20
CA ILE A 135 -17.85 23.70 6.52
C ILE A 135 -17.03 24.32 7.66
N LEU A 136 -15.69 24.27 7.61
CA LEU A 136 -14.82 24.90 8.61
C LEU A 136 -14.86 26.42 8.55
N PHE A 137 -15.02 27.02 7.36
CA PHE A 137 -15.22 28.47 7.21
C PHE A 137 -16.58 28.93 7.75
N TYR A 138 -17.62 28.09 7.66
CA TYR A 138 -18.94 28.39 8.23
C TYR A 138 -19.00 28.22 9.77
N LEU A 139 -18.10 27.43 10.37
CA LEU A 139 -17.99 27.22 11.81
C LEU A 139 -17.09 28.25 12.53
N ASP A 140 -16.30 29.03 11.78
CA ASP A 140 -15.35 30.02 12.33
C ASP A 140 -15.81 31.48 12.13
N THR A 141 -17.08 31.70 11.77
CA THR A 141 -17.67 33.05 11.71
C THR A 141 -18.40 33.35 13.03
N PRO A 142 -17.86 34.19 13.94
CA PRO A 142 -18.61 34.64 15.11
C PRO A 142 -19.74 35.60 14.71
N PRO A 143 -20.80 35.74 15.53
CA PRO A 143 -21.94 36.61 15.25
C PRO A 143 -21.59 38.10 15.18
#